data_AF-A0A3N5RBB3-F1
#
_entry.id   AF-A0A3N5RBB3-F1
#
_cell.length_a   1.000
_cell.length_b   1.000
_cell.length_c   1.000
_cell.angle_alpha   90.00
_cell.angle_beta   90.00
_cell.angle_gamma   90.00
#
_symmetry.space_group_name_H-M   'P 1'
#
loop_
_entity.id
_entity.type
_entity.pdbx_description
1 polymer ?
#
loop_
_entity_poly.entity_id
_entity_poly.type
_entity_poly.pdbx_seq_one_letter_code
_entity_poly.pdbx_strand_id
1 'polypeptide(L)' 'MTSIIGPEILQRIGNTPLYELTSYSTDNIKFYAKLEWYNPFGSVKDRAAYWMIKDAEKKGLLV' A
#
# COMPACT_ATOMS: atom_id res chain seq x y z
N MET A 1 17.24 3.27 18.89
CA MET A 1 17.54 2.30 17.81
C MET A 1 16.89 2.83 16.53
N THR A 2 17.60 3.66 15.78
CA THR A 2 17.09 4.18 14.50
C THR A 2 17.60 3.23 13.43
N SER A 3 16.76 2.27 13.01
CA SER A 3 17.09 1.44 11.86
C SER A 3 17.11 2.35 10.63
N ILE A 4 18.26 2.40 9.95
CA ILE A 4 18.32 2.99 8.61
C ILE A 4 17.29 2.26 7.75
N ILE A 5 16.31 3.00 7.24
CA ILE A 5 15.24 2.45 6.40
C ILE A 5 15.85 2.13 5.05
N GLY A 6 16.21 0.87 4.84
CA GLY A 6 16.72 0.35 3.57
C GLY A 6 15.60 0.08 2.55
N PRO A 7 15.97 -0.34 1.32
CA PRO A 7 15.02 -0.65 0.23
C PRO A 7 13.97 -1.72 0.58
N GLU A 8 14.17 -2.47 1.66
CA GLU A 8 13.19 -3.43 2.20
C GLU A 8 11.84 -2.80 2.53
N ILE A 9 11.79 -1.51 2.91
CA ILE A 9 10.51 -0.85 3.19
C ILE A 9 9.61 -0.79 1.96
N LEU A 10 10.19 -0.68 0.76
CA LEU A 10 9.43 -0.62 -0.49
C LEU A 10 8.76 -1.97 -0.80
N GLN A 11 9.32 -3.08 -0.32
CA GLN A 11 8.72 -4.41 -0.48
C GLN A 11 7.43 -4.57 0.33
N ARG A 12 7.19 -3.68 1.31
CA ARG A 12 5.98 -3.66 2.12
C ARG A 12 4.84 -2.84 1.49
N ILE A 13 5.06 -2.21 0.33
CA ILE A 13 3.99 -1.52 -0.42
C ILE A 13 3.02 -2.56 -0.97
N GLY A 14 1.74 -2.38 -0.67
CA GLY A 14 0.68 -3.32 -1.02
C GLY A 14 0.41 -4.37 0.05
N ASN A 15 -0.23 -5.48 -0.33
CA ASN A 15 -0.66 -6.56 0.58
C ASN A 15 -1.34 -6.07 1.87
N THR A 16 -2.04 -4.94 1.78
CA THR A 16 -2.73 -4.31 2.90
C THR A 16 -3.91 -5.18 3.35
N PRO A 17 -4.27 -5.18 4.64
CA PRO A 17 -5.39 -5.98 5.13
C PRO A 17 -6.72 -5.62 4.44
N LEU A 18 -7.57 -6.62 4.26
CA LEU A 18 -8.98 -6.44 3.97
C LEU A 18 -9.74 -6.72 5.27
N TYR A 19 -10.52 -5.75 5.74
CA TYR A 19 -11.19 -5.83 7.03
C TYR A 19 -12.71 -5.70 6.86
N GLU A 20 -13.48 -6.60 7.47
CA GLU A 20 -14.95 -6.49 7.47
C GLU A 20 -15.38 -5.35 8.38
N LEU A 21 -16.18 -4.42 7.85
CA LEU A 21 -16.82 -3.37 8.63
C LEU A 21 -18.07 -3.95 9.29
N THR A 22 -17.89 -4.71 10.38
CA THR A 22 -18.96 -5.47 11.05
C THR A 22 -20.14 -4.59 11.45
N SER A 23 -19.90 -3.36 11.91
CA SER A 23 -20.96 -2.41 12.29
C SER A 23 -21.86 -1.96 11.13
N TYR A 24 -21.42 -2.13 9.88
CA TYR A 24 -22.18 -1.77 8.68
C TYR A 24 -22.68 -3.00 7.91
N SER A 25 -22.17 -4.19 8.26
CA SER A 25 -22.50 -5.44 7.60
C SER A 25 -23.77 -6.04 8.19
N THR A 26 -24.57 -6.68 7.34
CA THR A 26 -25.76 -7.45 7.74
C THR A 26 -25.53 -8.93 7.43
N ASP A 27 -26.54 -9.77 7.64
CA ASP A 27 -26.47 -11.20 7.31
C ASP A 27 -26.40 -11.42 5.78
N ASN A 28 -27.02 -10.53 5.00
CA ASN A 28 -27.12 -10.68 3.54
C ASN A 28 -26.08 -9.84 2.78
N ILE A 29 -25.52 -8.80 3.40
CA ILE A 29 -24.59 -7.86 2.75
C ILE A 29 -23.39 -7.63 3.64
N LYS A 30 -22.19 -7.90 3.11
CA LYS A 30 -20.92 -7.68 3.79
C LYS A 30 -20.16 -6.50 3.19
N PHE A 31 -19.73 -5.58 4.04
CA PHE A 31 -18.88 -4.46 3.65
C PHE A 31 -17.45 -4.71 4.11
N TYR A 32 -16.49 -4.50 3.21
CA TYR A 32 -15.08 -4.63 3.51
C TYR A 32 -14.33 -3.34 3.20
N ALA A 33 -13.44 -2.94 4.09
CA ALA A 33 -12.49 -1.87 3.88
C ALA A 33 -11.13 -2.45 3.51
N LYS A 34 -10.53 -1.94 2.43
CA LYS A 34 -9.13 -2.16 2.11
C LYS A 34 -8.30 -1.12 2.86
N LEU A 35 -7.50 -1.55 3.84
CA LEU A 35 -6.83 -0.64 4.77
C LEU A 35 -5.54 -0.06 4.18
N GLU A 36 -5.67 0.81 3.19
CA GLU A 36 -4.52 1.38 2.45
C GLU A 36 -3.59 2.28 3.29
N TRP A 37 -4.00 2.66 4.49
CA TRP A 37 -3.09 3.32 5.43
C TRP A 37 -2.02 2.39 6.03
N TYR A 38 -2.13 1.07 5.82
CA TYR A 38 -1.08 0.10 6.19
C TYR A 38 0.11 0.09 5.22
N ASN A 39 0.05 0.80 4.10
CA ASN A 39 1.25 1.02 3.30
C ASN A 39 2.29 1.82 4.11
N PRO A 40 3.59 1.70 3.80
CA PRO A 40 4.67 2.25 4.64
C PRO A 40 4.59 3.75 4.92
N PHE A 41 4.06 4.54 3.99
CA PHE A 41 3.92 6.00 4.10
C PHE A 41 2.46 6.42 4.33
N GLY A 42 1.60 5.48 4.72
CA GLY A 42 0.30 5.77 5.32
C GLY A 42 -0.83 6.01 4.32
N SER A 43 -0.63 5.77 3.02
CA SER A 43 -1.71 5.96 2.05
C SER A 43 -1.65 5.02 0.86
N VAL A 44 -2.75 5.01 0.09
CA VAL A 44 -2.83 4.30 -1.21
C VAL A 44 -1.82 4.84 -2.24
N LYS A 45 -1.31 6.07 -2.05
CA LYS A 45 -0.43 6.73 -3.04
C LYS A 45 0.94 6.06 -3.14
N ASP A 46 1.37 5.35 -2.10
CA ASP A 46 2.59 4.55 -2.10
C ASP A 46 2.66 3.62 -3.31
N ARG A 47 1.52 3.01 -3.68
CA ARG A 47 1.43 2.12 -4.86
C ARG A 47 1.71 2.87 -6.15
N ALA A 48 1.02 3.98 -6.36
CA ALA A 48 1.13 4.77 -7.59
C ALA A 48 2.54 5.35 -7.72
N ALA A 49 3.06 5.96 -6.64
CA ALA A 49 4.40 6.51 -6.61
C ALA A 49 5.46 5.44 -6.92
N TYR A 50 5.39 4.28 -6.26
CA TYR A 50 6.31 3.16 -6.51
C TYR A 50 6.32 2.74 -7.98
N TRP A 51 5.15 2.53 -8.57
CA TRP A 51 5.07 2.04 -9.95
C TRP A 51 5.43 3.10 -10.99
N MET A 52 5.12 4.37 -10.76
CA MET A 52 5.53 5.47 -11.64
C MET A 52 7.05 5.59 -11.71
N ILE A 53 7.73 5.60 -10.56
CA ILE A 53 9.19 5.72 -10.48
C ILE A 53 9.85 4.48 -11.09
N LYS A 54 9.41 3.28 -10.69
CA LYS A 54 9.97 2.03 -11.22
C LYS A 54 9.80 1.87 -12.73
N ASP A 55 8.68 2.34 -13.28
CA ASP A 55 8.47 2.33 -14.73
C ASP A 55 9.37 3.36 -15.44
N ALA A 56 9.56 4.55 -14.87
CA ALA A 56 10.49 5.55 -15.40
C ALA A 56 11.94 5.05 -15.39
N GLU A 57 12.39 4.41 -14.30
CA GLU A 57 13.71 3.76 -14.21
C GLU A 57 13.87 2.66 -15.26
N LYS A 58 12.87 1.78 -15.41
CA LYS A 58 12.88 0.71 -16.41
C LYS A 58 12.97 1.24 -17.85
N LYS A 59 12.37 2.39 -18.11
CA LYS A 59 12.39 3.08 -19.42
C LYS A 59 13.65 3.91 -19.64
N GLY A 60 14.53 4.04 -18.65
CA GLY A 60 15.70 4.93 -18.71
C GLY A 60 15.34 6.42 -18.73
N LEU A 61 14.14 6.79 -18.26
CA LEU A 61 13.70 8.18 -18.11
C LEU A 61 14.16 8.79 -16.78
N LEU A 62 14.53 7.95 -15.83
CA LEU A 62 15.05 8.30 -14.52
C LEU A 62 16.27 7.42 -14.23
N VAL A 63 17.27 7.99 -13.55
CA VAL A 63 18.57 7.38 -13.23
C VAL A 63 18.63 6.96 -11.78
#